data_AF-A0A955YPD5-F1
#
_entry.id   AF-A0A955YPD5-F1
#
_cell.length_a   1.000
_cell.length_b   1.000
_cell.length_c   1.000
_cell.angle_alpha   90.00
_cell.angle_beta   90.00
_cell.angle_gamma   90.00
#
_symmetry.space_group_name_H-M   'P 1'
#
loop_
_entity.id
_entity.type
_entity.pdbx_description
1 polymer ?
#
loop_
_entity_poly.entity_id
_entity_poly.type
_entity_poly.pdbx_seq_one_letter_code
_entity_poly.pdbx_strand_id
1 'polypeptide(L)'
;MKWLEPETVRNLSQVRPLAAFIPFAFDVCVIAAAMFLGSFFSGPLVYLLTIVVIGSRQATIIKNTLHDGVHGLLHPDRKLNDAIAKYFILPVFLFMPHSFDAWRHVHLLHHSFSGTPEDPELQMRAFQASRWKIAGRILINLSGLRLIIDLADWIFRGTWFSRIFAVAFTTSMAVGLVEANPVALFVAVFWVVPRFTWMTTCLFIYMLAEHYLPEEGYDFDDPFRTREVIQSWFDALFVMPHGHWHLTHHLFPSVPFHNLGRARAELQRSEDYVENAYAIRGYHNVLVEVFTRKHRGKIPGAATVVP
;
A
#
# COMPACT_ATOMS: atom_id res chain seq x y z
N MET A 1 -6.07 24.32 -13.08
CA MET A 1 -5.57 23.49 -11.96
C MET A 1 -4.93 24.43 -10.97
N LYS A 2 -5.28 24.36 -9.69
CA LYS A 2 -5.03 25.43 -8.70
C LYS A 2 -3.55 25.59 -8.30
N TRP A 3 -2.72 24.54 -8.46
CA TRP A 3 -1.34 24.54 -7.95
C TRP A 3 -0.25 24.20 -8.97
N LEU A 4 -0.59 23.59 -10.11
CA LEU A 4 0.35 23.25 -11.16
C LEU A 4 -0.16 23.72 -12.51
N GLU A 5 0.76 24.21 -13.35
CA GLU A 5 0.44 24.59 -14.72
C GLU A 5 -0.05 23.39 -15.53
N PRO A 6 -1.06 23.55 -16.40
CA PRO A 6 -1.61 22.44 -17.20
C PRO A 6 -0.57 21.70 -18.03
N GLU A 7 0.44 22.41 -18.54
CA GLU A 7 1.55 21.81 -19.29
C GLU A 7 2.45 20.95 -18.39
N THR A 8 2.78 21.43 -17.19
CA THR A 8 3.53 20.66 -16.18
C THR A 8 2.80 19.37 -15.85
N VAL A 9 1.49 19.43 -15.61
CA VAL A 9 0.69 18.23 -15.32
C VAL A 9 0.67 17.30 -16.53
N ARG A 10 0.43 17.80 -17.74
CA ARG A 10 0.46 16.98 -18.96
C ARG A 10 1.79 16.25 -19.16
N ASN A 11 2.91 16.91 -18.84
CA ASN A 11 4.24 16.34 -18.96
C ASN A 11 4.52 15.28 -17.88
N LEU A 12 4.01 15.49 -16.66
CA LEU A 12 4.17 14.55 -15.54
C LEU A 12 3.23 13.34 -15.64
N SER A 13 2.05 13.50 -16.23
CA SER A 13 1.06 12.42 -16.43
C SER A 13 1.37 11.49 -17.62
N GLN A 14 2.56 11.61 -18.22
CA GLN A 14 2.96 10.73 -19.31
C GLN A 14 3.16 9.29 -18.81
N VAL A 15 2.37 8.37 -19.36
CA VAL A 15 2.47 6.93 -19.04
C VAL A 15 3.71 6.34 -19.71
N ARG A 16 4.66 5.89 -18.90
CA ARG A 16 5.94 5.30 -19.34
C ARG A 16 6.08 3.88 -18.80
N PRO A 17 5.74 2.83 -19.58
CA PRO A 17 5.72 1.45 -19.09
C PRO A 17 7.02 1.01 -18.43
N LEU A 18 8.18 1.36 -19.00
CA LEU A 18 9.48 1.00 -18.42
C LEU A 18 9.72 1.65 -17.05
N ALA A 19 9.26 2.89 -16.85
CA ALA A 19 9.41 3.58 -15.58
C ALA A 19 8.53 2.97 -14.47
N ALA A 20 7.38 2.39 -14.83
CA ALA A 20 6.56 1.61 -13.90
C ALA A 20 7.11 0.19 -13.67
N PHE A 21 7.68 -0.44 -14.71
CA PHE A 21 8.16 -1.81 -14.65
C PHE A 21 9.50 -1.96 -13.91
N ILE A 22 10.41 -0.99 -13.99
CA ILE A 22 11.72 -1.07 -13.34
C ILE A 22 11.58 -1.24 -11.80
N PRO A 23 10.81 -0.41 -11.07
CA PRO A 23 10.61 -0.58 -9.63
C PRO A 23 9.94 -1.92 -9.29
N PHE A 24 8.94 -2.34 -10.08
CA PHE A 24 8.31 -3.65 -9.92
C PHE A 24 9.31 -4.80 -10.06
N ALA A 25 10.12 -4.79 -11.13
CA ALA A 25 11.12 -5.82 -11.37
C ALA A 25 12.19 -5.83 -10.26
N PHE A 26 12.60 -4.65 -9.78
CA PHE A 26 13.49 -4.53 -8.64
C PHE A 26 12.91 -5.18 -7.39
N ASP A 27 11.65 -4.88 -7.03
CA ASP A 27 10.99 -5.48 -5.86
C ASP A 27 10.87 -7.01 -6.00
N VAL A 28 10.56 -7.52 -7.21
CA VAL A 28 10.54 -8.97 -7.49
C VAL A 28 11.92 -9.60 -7.33
N CYS A 29 12.99 -8.95 -7.82
CA CYS A 29 14.35 -9.42 -7.64
C CYS A 29 14.77 -9.44 -6.17
N VAL A 30 14.38 -8.43 -5.38
CA VAL A 30 14.64 -8.38 -3.94
C VAL A 30 13.89 -9.50 -3.21
N ILE A 31 12.63 -9.76 -3.57
CA ILE A 31 11.87 -10.90 -3.03
C ILE A 31 12.59 -12.22 -3.35
N ALA A 32 12.96 -12.44 -4.61
CA ALA A 32 13.64 -13.66 -5.04
C ALA A 32 15.00 -13.85 -4.32
N ALA A 33 15.77 -12.77 -4.16
CA ALA A 33 17.03 -12.79 -3.41
C ALA A 33 16.80 -13.11 -1.92
N ALA A 34 15.78 -12.54 -1.29
CA ALA A 34 15.43 -12.83 0.10
C ALA A 34 14.99 -14.30 0.28
N MET A 35 14.22 -14.84 -0.67
CA MET A 35 13.82 -16.25 -0.67
C MET A 35 15.02 -17.19 -0.86
N PHE A 36 15.94 -16.84 -1.79
CA PHE A 36 17.17 -17.58 -2.00
C PHE A 36 18.01 -17.59 -0.72
N LEU A 37 18.39 -16.42 -0.18
CA LEU A 37 19.22 -16.32 1.01
C LEU A 37 18.54 -16.98 2.23
N GLY A 38 17.25 -16.75 2.44
CA GLY A 38 16.48 -17.37 3.53
C GLY A 38 16.37 -18.90 3.41
N SER A 39 16.63 -19.48 2.23
CA SER A 39 16.68 -20.94 2.04
C SER A 39 18.06 -21.55 2.38
N PHE A 40 19.14 -20.76 2.36
CA PHE A 40 20.50 -21.22 2.70
C PHE A 40 20.90 -20.94 4.14
N PHE A 41 20.41 -19.84 4.71
CA PHE A 41 20.80 -19.40 6.05
C PHE A 41 19.72 -19.75 7.06
N SER A 42 20.09 -20.54 8.06
CA SER A 42 19.21 -20.91 9.16
C SER A 42 19.37 -19.95 10.34
N GLY A 43 18.26 -19.64 11.01
CA GLY A 43 18.25 -18.82 12.22
C GLY A 43 16.98 -17.98 12.37
N PRO A 44 16.46 -17.79 13.59
CA PRO A 44 15.24 -17.01 13.80
C PRO A 44 15.33 -15.57 13.28
N LEU A 45 16.49 -14.93 13.42
CA LEU A 45 16.70 -13.55 12.95
C LEU A 45 16.72 -13.46 11.42
N VAL A 46 17.40 -14.40 10.73
CA VAL A 46 17.43 -14.46 9.27
C VAL A 46 16.02 -14.67 8.73
N TYR A 47 15.25 -15.57 9.36
CA TYR A 47 13.88 -15.81 8.97
C TYR A 47 13.00 -14.57 9.18
N LEU A 48 13.12 -13.89 10.33
CA LEU A 48 12.39 -12.65 10.60
C LEU A 48 12.72 -11.57 9.57
N LEU A 49 13.99 -11.36 9.25
CA LEU A 49 14.41 -10.40 8.22
C LEU A 49 13.86 -10.77 6.84
N THR A 50 13.84 -12.06 6.50
CA THR A 50 13.27 -12.54 5.23
C THR A 50 11.78 -12.23 5.14
N ILE A 51 11.01 -12.49 6.21
CA ILE A 51 9.58 -12.14 6.30
C ILE A 51 9.38 -10.63 6.09
N VAL A 52 10.16 -9.81 6.79
CA VAL A 52 10.03 -8.35 6.75
C VAL A 52 10.36 -7.81 5.36
N VAL A 53 11.45 -8.29 4.74
CA VAL A 53 11.83 -7.88 3.38
C VAL A 53 10.75 -8.26 2.38
N ILE A 54 10.34 -9.54 2.34
CA ILE A 54 9.32 -10.01 1.39
C ILE A 54 8.00 -9.26 1.60
N GLY A 55 7.53 -9.15 2.84
CA GLY A 55 6.25 -8.51 3.14
C GLY A 55 6.24 -7.02 2.77
N SER A 56 7.34 -6.29 2.99
CA SER A 56 7.44 -4.88 2.61
C SER A 56 7.42 -4.70 1.09
N ARG A 57 8.11 -5.58 0.33
CA ARG A 57 8.10 -5.56 -1.14
C ARG A 57 6.72 -5.86 -1.69
N GLN A 58 6.05 -6.89 -1.16
CA GLN A 58 4.68 -7.23 -1.55
C GLN A 58 3.72 -6.05 -1.33
N ALA A 59 3.84 -5.36 -0.19
CA ALA A 59 3.00 -4.20 0.12
C ALA A 59 3.25 -3.03 -0.86
N THR A 60 4.50 -2.85 -1.28
CA THR A 60 4.93 -1.80 -2.22
C THR A 60 4.41 -2.05 -3.62
N ILE A 61 4.50 -3.29 -4.11
CA ILE A 61 3.94 -3.69 -5.40
C ILE A 61 2.43 -3.39 -5.44
N ILE A 62 1.72 -3.64 -4.33
CA ILE A 62 0.30 -3.29 -4.20
C ILE A 62 0.10 -1.76 -4.23
N LYS A 63 0.86 -1.00 -3.43
CA LYS A 63 0.64 0.44 -3.28
C LYS A 63 1.12 1.31 -4.44
N ASN A 64 2.10 0.86 -5.21
CA ASN A 64 2.58 1.58 -6.37
C ASN A 64 2.02 0.96 -7.66
N THR A 65 2.42 -0.27 -7.98
CA THR A 65 2.14 -0.85 -9.30
C THR A 65 0.66 -1.18 -9.49
N LEU A 66 0.06 -1.88 -8.54
CA LEU A 66 -1.34 -2.28 -8.65
C LEU A 66 -2.28 -1.06 -8.58
N HIS A 67 -1.93 -0.09 -7.72
CA HIS A 67 -2.61 1.20 -7.61
C HIS A 67 -2.56 2.03 -8.90
N ASP A 68 -1.39 2.23 -9.50
CA ASP A 68 -1.27 2.87 -10.82
C ASP A 68 -2.05 2.09 -11.89
N GLY A 69 -2.07 0.75 -11.79
CA GLY A 69 -2.89 -0.12 -12.63
C GLY A 69 -4.39 0.19 -12.52
N VAL A 70 -4.89 0.49 -11.32
CA VAL A 70 -6.28 0.92 -11.12
C VAL A 70 -6.58 2.23 -11.85
N HIS A 71 -5.64 3.17 -11.83
CA HIS A 71 -5.74 4.46 -12.51
C HIS A 71 -5.47 4.39 -14.03
N GLY A 72 -5.00 3.26 -14.54
CA GLY A 72 -4.67 3.10 -15.96
C GLY A 72 -3.28 3.63 -16.34
N LEU A 73 -2.36 3.72 -15.37
CA LEU A 73 -1.08 4.41 -15.50
C LEU A 73 0.12 3.48 -15.74
N LEU A 74 -0.10 2.17 -15.94
CA LEU A 74 0.97 1.22 -16.23
C LEU A 74 1.30 1.15 -17.73
N HIS A 75 0.30 1.33 -18.60
CA HIS A 75 0.48 1.21 -20.04
C HIS A 75 -0.52 2.09 -20.83
N PRO A 76 -0.12 2.70 -21.97
CA PRO A 76 -1.03 3.53 -22.77
C PRO A 76 -2.24 2.77 -23.33
N ASP A 77 -2.05 1.50 -23.71
CA ASP A 77 -3.14 0.57 -24.02
C ASP A 77 -3.82 0.11 -22.72
N ARG A 78 -5.11 0.43 -22.58
CA ARG A 78 -5.93 0.09 -21.41
C ARG A 78 -6.11 -1.40 -21.18
N LYS A 79 -6.22 -2.22 -22.24
CA LYS A 79 -6.34 -3.67 -22.10
C LYS A 79 -5.04 -4.26 -21.56
N LEU A 80 -3.90 -3.76 -22.04
CA LEU A 80 -2.60 -4.20 -21.54
C LEU A 80 -2.34 -3.72 -20.11
N ASN A 81 -2.70 -2.48 -19.76
CA ASN A 81 -2.67 -2.01 -18.37
C ASN A 81 -3.44 -2.95 -17.45
N ASP A 82 -4.68 -3.28 -17.82
CA ASP A 82 -5.55 -4.13 -17.02
C ASP A 82 -5.01 -5.56 -16.94
N ALA A 83 -4.44 -6.10 -18.02
CA ALA A 83 -3.81 -7.40 -18.01
C ALA A 83 -2.57 -7.43 -17.09
N ILE A 84 -1.74 -6.40 -17.11
CA ILE A 84 -0.58 -6.28 -16.20
C ILE A 84 -1.07 -6.23 -14.75
N ALA A 85 -2.01 -5.33 -14.45
CA ALA A 85 -2.51 -5.15 -13.09
C ALA A 85 -3.21 -6.42 -12.55
N LYS A 86 -3.99 -7.13 -13.38
CA LYS A 86 -4.69 -8.35 -13.00
C LYS A 86 -3.78 -9.57 -12.89
N TYR A 87 -2.91 -9.79 -13.88
CA TYR A 87 -2.23 -11.08 -14.06
C TYR A 87 -0.74 -11.06 -13.70
N PHE A 88 -0.02 -9.96 -13.95
CA PHE A 88 1.42 -9.90 -13.63
C PHE A 88 1.65 -9.71 -12.13
N ILE A 89 0.72 -9.06 -11.45
CA ILE A 89 0.75 -8.87 -10.00
C ILE A 89 0.01 -10.02 -9.28
N LEU A 90 -0.52 -10.99 -10.04
CA LEU A 90 -1.37 -12.08 -9.54
C LEU A 90 -0.78 -12.86 -8.36
N PRO A 91 0.52 -13.20 -8.30
CA PRO A 91 1.09 -13.87 -7.12
C PRO A 91 0.88 -13.09 -5.82
N VAL A 92 0.90 -11.76 -5.89
CA VAL A 92 0.60 -10.84 -4.78
C VAL A 92 -0.91 -10.52 -4.70
N PHE A 93 -1.66 -10.70 -5.78
CA PHE A 93 -3.09 -10.40 -5.86
C PHE A 93 -4.00 -11.58 -5.45
N LEU A 94 -3.56 -12.84 -5.56
CA LEU A 94 -4.37 -14.07 -5.41
C LEU A 94 -5.11 -14.21 -4.08
N PHE A 95 -4.75 -13.40 -3.10
CA PHE A 95 -5.34 -13.38 -1.77
C PHE A 95 -5.88 -12.00 -1.41
N MET A 96 -6.32 -11.20 -2.39
CA MET A 96 -7.05 -9.97 -2.10
C MET A 96 -8.52 -10.28 -1.80
N PRO A 97 -9.13 -9.58 -0.83
CA PRO A 97 -10.54 -9.75 -0.50
C PRO A 97 -11.49 -9.41 -1.66
N HIS A 98 -11.04 -8.60 -2.62
CA HIS A 98 -11.85 -8.09 -3.72
C HIS A 98 -11.17 -8.33 -5.07
N SER A 99 -11.98 -8.48 -6.12
CA SER A 99 -11.46 -8.51 -7.49
C SER A 99 -10.82 -7.17 -7.85
N PHE A 100 -9.95 -7.16 -8.86
CA PHE A 100 -9.31 -5.94 -9.32
C PHE A 100 -10.35 -4.89 -9.74
N ASP A 101 -11.40 -5.32 -10.44
CA ASP A 101 -12.45 -4.40 -10.90
C ASP A 101 -13.29 -3.84 -9.73
N ALA A 102 -13.55 -4.65 -8.70
CA ALA A 102 -14.23 -4.20 -7.48
C ALA A 102 -13.36 -3.19 -6.71
N TRP A 103 -12.06 -3.47 -6.56
CA TRP A 103 -11.14 -2.55 -5.91
C TRP A 103 -10.97 -1.25 -6.71
N ARG A 104 -10.82 -1.33 -8.04
CA ARG A 104 -10.80 -0.17 -8.94
C ARG A 104 -12.03 0.71 -8.73
N HIS A 105 -13.21 0.11 -8.72
CA HIS A 105 -14.46 0.84 -8.58
C HIS A 105 -14.50 1.62 -7.26
N VAL A 106 -14.24 0.95 -6.14
CA VAL A 106 -14.22 1.59 -4.80
C VAL A 106 -13.16 2.68 -4.72
N HIS A 107 -11.96 2.42 -5.23
CA HIS A 107 -10.85 3.36 -5.14
C HIS A 107 -11.02 4.60 -6.03
N LEU A 108 -11.58 4.46 -7.24
CA LEU A 108 -11.90 5.62 -8.09
C LEU A 108 -13.06 6.46 -7.51
N LEU A 109 -14.04 5.82 -6.86
CA LEU A 109 -15.07 6.52 -6.10
C LEU A 109 -14.48 7.28 -4.93
N HIS A 110 -13.55 6.66 -4.18
CA HIS A 110 -12.78 7.34 -3.16
C HIS A 110 -12.10 8.59 -3.74
N HIS A 111 -11.33 8.51 -4.83
CA HIS A 111 -10.74 9.71 -5.43
C HIS A 111 -11.75 10.78 -5.86
N SER A 112 -12.92 10.39 -6.36
CA SER A 112 -13.95 11.32 -6.85
C SER A 112 -14.71 12.02 -5.72
N PHE A 113 -14.97 11.30 -4.63
CA PHE A 113 -15.80 11.73 -3.50
C PHE A 113 -14.98 11.87 -2.21
N SER A 114 -13.66 11.86 -2.29
CA SER A 114 -12.81 11.73 -1.10
C SER A 114 -13.17 12.82 -0.10
N GLY A 115 -13.26 12.42 1.16
CA GLY A 115 -13.67 13.31 2.23
C GLY A 115 -15.18 13.46 2.40
N THR A 116 -16.01 13.34 1.35
CA THR A 116 -17.47 13.50 1.44
C THR A 116 -18.16 12.28 2.09
N PRO A 117 -19.42 12.39 2.54
CA PRO A 117 -20.18 11.24 3.05
C PRO A 117 -20.33 10.07 2.05
N GLU A 118 -20.19 10.35 0.76
CA GLU A 118 -20.21 9.39 -0.35
C GLU A 118 -18.87 8.67 -0.56
N ASP A 119 -17.79 9.10 0.10
CA ASP A 119 -16.51 8.41 0.10
C ASP A 119 -16.66 7.00 0.70
N PRO A 120 -16.51 5.92 -0.10
CA PRO A 120 -16.67 4.56 0.39
C PRO A 120 -15.62 4.19 1.45
N GLU A 121 -14.46 4.84 1.47
CA GLU A 121 -13.41 4.59 2.47
C GLU A 121 -13.65 5.36 3.78
N LEU A 122 -14.34 6.50 3.74
CA LEU A 122 -14.78 7.21 4.95
C LEU A 122 -15.76 6.35 5.76
N GLN A 123 -16.63 5.61 5.06
CA GLN A 123 -17.54 4.64 5.68
C GLN A 123 -16.79 3.44 6.29
N MET A 124 -15.52 3.19 5.94
CA MET A 124 -14.71 2.09 6.48
C MET A 124 -14.12 2.37 7.89
N ARG A 125 -14.34 3.57 8.47
CA ARG A 125 -14.18 3.92 9.92
C ARG A 125 -12.85 3.53 10.59
N ALA A 126 -11.80 3.17 9.85
CA ALA A 126 -10.53 2.73 10.43
C ALA A 126 -9.75 3.91 11.05
N PHE A 127 -9.91 5.11 10.49
CA PHE A 127 -9.17 6.32 10.87
C PHE A 127 -9.68 6.98 12.15
N GLN A 128 -10.96 6.78 12.48
CA GLN A 128 -11.59 7.25 13.70
C GLN A 128 -11.58 6.20 14.82
N ALA A 129 -10.88 5.08 14.59
CA ALA A 129 -10.81 4.00 15.56
C ALA A 129 -9.98 4.42 16.79
N SER A 130 -10.38 3.96 17.98
CA SER A 130 -9.56 4.16 19.18
C SER A 130 -8.18 3.51 19.01
N ARG A 131 -7.15 4.09 19.65
CA ARG A 131 -5.78 3.54 19.62
C ARG A 131 -5.72 2.05 20.00
N TRP A 132 -6.60 1.57 20.87
CA TRP A 132 -6.69 0.15 21.23
C TRP A 132 -7.22 -0.72 20.10
N LYS A 133 -8.21 -0.25 19.32
CA LYS A 133 -8.67 -0.94 18.11
C LYS A 133 -7.57 -0.99 17.04
N ILE A 134 -6.82 0.10 16.89
CA ILE A 134 -5.66 0.18 15.97
C ILE A 134 -4.58 -0.82 16.41
N ALA A 135 -4.19 -0.82 17.70
CA ALA A 135 -3.25 -1.80 18.25
C ALA A 135 -3.73 -3.23 18.02
N GLY A 136 -5.00 -3.54 18.31
CA GLY A 136 -5.58 -4.85 18.08
C GLY A 136 -5.49 -5.30 16.63
N ARG A 137 -5.75 -4.40 15.66
CA ARG A 137 -5.59 -4.69 14.22
C ARG A 137 -4.13 -4.95 13.83
N ILE A 138 -3.18 -4.18 14.37
CA ILE A 138 -1.75 -4.44 14.17
C ILE A 138 -1.37 -5.82 14.71
N LEU A 139 -1.82 -6.18 15.91
CA LEU A 139 -1.55 -7.50 16.51
C LEU A 139 -2.19 -8.66 15.72
N ILE A 140 -3.42 -8.49 15.22
CA ILE A 140 -4.08 -9.47 14.34
C ILE A 140 -3.30 -9.67 13.04
N ASN A 141 -2.79 -8.58 12.45
CA ASN A 141 -1.94 -8.69 11.26
C ASN A 141 -0.62 -9.39 11.63
N LEU A 142 0.15 -8.89 12.60
CA LEU A 142 1.44 -9.48 12.99
C LEU A 142 1.39 -10.96 13.36
N SER A 143 0.29 -11.41 13.98
CA SER A 143 0.09 -12.82 14.36
C SER A 143 -0.29 -13.74 13.19
N GLY A 144 -0.63 -13.20 12.03
CA GLY A 144 -1.13 -13.97 10.89
C GLY A 144 -2.60 -14.36 11.00
N LEU A 145 -3.30 -14.02 12.11
CA LEU A 145 -4.73 -14.29 12.30
C LEU A 145 -5.59 -13.63 11.22
N ARG A 146 -5.07 -12.61 10.54
CA ARG A 146 -5.72 -12.00 9.39
C ARG A 146 -6.06 -13.01 8.28
N LEU A 147 -5.22 -14.03 8.07
CA LEU A 147 -5.50 -15.12 7.12
C LEU A 147 -6.83 -15.81 7.43
N ILE A 148 -7.07 -16.14 8.71
CA ILE A 148 -8.28 -16.86 9.14
C ILE A 148 -9.52 -15.98 8.90
N ILE A 149 -9.42 -14.69 9.20
CA ILE A 149 -10.50 -13.72 8.97
C ILE A 149 -10.82 -13.61 7.48
N ASP A 150 -9.81 -13.41 6.64
CA ASP A 150 -9.99 -13.28 5.18
C ASP A 150 -10.55 -14.57 4.56
N LEU A 151 -10.08 -15.75 5.01
CA LEU A 151 -10.61 -17.04 4.58
C LEU A 151 -12.08 -17.22 4.98
N ALA A 152 -12.45 -16.84 6.21
CA ALA A 152 -13.83 -16.89 6.66
C ALA A 152 -14.72 -15.98 5.81
N ASP A 153 -14.28 -14.74 5.55
CA ASP A 153 -15.00 -13.81 4.69
C ASP A 153 -15.16 -14.37 3.27
N TRP A 154 -14.13 -14.98 2.68
CA TRP A 154 -14.24 -15.63 1.37
C TRP A 154 -15.22 -16.80 1.35
N ILE A 155 -15.20 -17.65 2.37
CA ILE A 155 -16.06 -18.84 2.47
C ILE A 155 -17.52 -18.44 2.69
N PHE A 156 -17.79 -17.51 3.61
CA PHE A 156 -19.15 -17.21 4.04
C PHE A 156 -19.79 -16.04 3.28
N ARG A 157 -19.00 -15.06 2.84
CA ARG A 157 -19.48 -13.82 2.22
C ARG A 157 -18.97 -13.61 0.79
N GLY A 158 -17.95 -14.34 0.37
CA GLY A 158 -17.35 -14.22 -0.95
C GLY A 158 -18.20 -14.80 -2.08
N THR A 159 -17.78 -14.50 -3.31
CA THR A 159 -18.34 -15.08 -4.54
C THR A 159 -18.10 -16.58 -4.59
N TRP A 160 -18.81 -17.31 -5.46
CA TRP A 160 -18.57 -18.75 -5.66
C TRP A 160 -17.10 -19.06 -6.01
N PHE A 161 -16.45 -18.21 -6.81
CA PHE A 161 -15.05 -18.35 -7.16
C PHE A 161 -14.14 -18.18 -5.94
N SER A 162 -14.37 -17.13 -5.14
CA SER A 162 -13.60 -16.88 -3.90
C SER A 162 -13.75 -18.04 -2.91
N ARG A 163 -14.94 -18.62 -2.80
CA ARG A 163 -15.21 -19.78 -1.93
C ARG A 163 -14.44 -21.02 -2.38
N ILE A 164 -14.52 -21.36 -3.67
CA ILE A 164 -13.79 -22.50 -4.23
C ILE A 164 -12.28 -22.30 -4.04
N PHE A 165 -11.77 -21.12 -4.36
CA PHE A 165 -10.36 -20.79 -4.16
C PHE A 165 -9.95 -20.96 -2.70
N ALA A 166 -10.71 -20.40 -1.75
CA ALA A 166 -10.42 -20.50 -0.33
C ALA A 166 -10.35 -21.96 0.14
N VAL A 167 -11.34 -22.78 -0.21
CA VAL A 167 -11.39 -24.21 0.17
C VAL A 167 -10.28 -25.01 -0.50
N ALA A 168 -10.05 -24.82 -1.80
CA ALA A 168 -9.03 -25.54 -2.55
C ALA A 168 -7.62 -25.17 -2.06
N PHE A 169 -7.36 -23.89 -1.84
CA PHE A 169 -6.08 -23.40 -1.33
C PHE A 169 -5.80 -23.94 0.08
N THR A 170 -6.74 -23.82 1.01
CA THR A 170 -6.53 -24.28 2.40
C THR A 170 -6.37 -25.78 2.48
N THR A 171 -7.17 -26.55 1.72
CA THR A 171 -7.06 -28.01 1.71
C THR A 171 -5.74 -28.45 1.09
N SER A 172 -5.35 -27.87 -0.06
CA SER A 172 -4.06 -28.19 -0.71
C SER A 172 -2.88 -27.83 0.17
N MET A 173 -2.93 -26.68 0.84
CA MET A 173 -1.90 -26.25 1.78
C MET A 173 -1.83 -27.19 2.98
N ALA A 174 -2.97 -27.56 3.58
CA ALA A 174 -3.01 -28.47 4.72
C ALA A 174 -2.45 -29.85 4.37
N VAL A 175 -2.87 -30.44 3.24
CA VAL A 175 -2.32 -31.72 2.75
C VAL A 175 -0.83 -31.61 2.51
N GLY A 176 -0.38 -30.59 1.77
CA GLY A 176 1.03 -30.40 1.48
C GLY A 176 1.89 -30.19 2.73
N LEU A 177 1.38 -29.51 3.76
CA LEU A 177 2.07 -29.35 5.04
C LEU A 177 2.14 -30.67 5.82
N VAL A 178 1.06 -31.46 5.84
CA VAL A 178 1.04 -32.79 6.49
C VAL A 178 2.01 -33.76 5.81
N GLU A 179 2.11 -33.71 4.48
CA GLU A 179 3.03 -34.52 3.70
C GLU A 179 4.48 -34.01 3.72
N ALA A 180 4.74 -32.88 4.41
CA ALA A 180 6.01 -32.18 4.36
C ALA A 180 6.49 -31.90 2.91
N ASN A 181 5.54 -31.63 2.01
CA ASN A 181 5.80 -31.33 0.62
C ASN A 181 6.68 -30.07 0.50
N PRO A 182 7.85 -30.13 -0.16
CA PRO A 182 8.78 -29.00 -0.22
C PRO A 182 8.18 -27.73 -0.82
N VAL A 183 7.27 -27.86 -1.79
CA VAL A 183 6.60 -26.72 -2.43
C VAL A 183 5.61 -26.08 -1.44
N ALA A 184 4.82 -26.87 -0.73
CA ALA A 184 3.88 -26.36 0.27
C ALA A 184 4.61 -25.64 1.41
N LEU A 185 5.70 -26.24 1.92
CA LEU A 185 6.56 -25.59 2.93
C LEU A 185 7.14 -24.28 2.41
N PHE A 186 7.67 -24.28 1.19
CA PHE A 186 8.24 -23.08 0.57
C PHE A 186 7.19 -21.96 0.43
N VAL A 187 6.01 -22.28 -0.09
CA VAL A 187 4.91 -21.30 -0.22
C VAL A 187 4.42 -20.81 1.14
N ALA A 188 4.31 -21.70 2.14
CA ALA A 188 3.91 -21.31 3.48
C ALA A 188 4.90 -20.31 4.10
N VAL A 189 6.20 -20.67 4.09
CA VAL A 189 7.29 -19.92 4.73
C VAL A 189 7.59 -18.60 4.03
N PHE A 190 7.66 -18.60 2.70
CA PHE A 190 8.12 -17.44 1.94
C PHE A 190 7.01 -16.63 1.28
N TRP A 191 5.77 -17.13 1.27
CA TRP A 191 4.66 -16.42 0.65
C TRP A 191 3.52 -16.13 1.63
N VAL A 192 2.96 -17.17 2.26
CA VAL A 192 1.81 -17.02 3.15
C VAL A 192 2.20 -16.25 4.41
N VAL A 193 3.29 -16.63 5.08
CA VAL A 193 3.73 -15.96 6.32
C VAL A 193 4.05 -14.48 6.08
N PRO A 194 4.93 -14.08 5.14
CA PRO A 194 5.22 -12.66 4.89
C PRO A 194 4.00 -11.85 4.52
N ARG A 195 3.10 -12.44 3.73
CA ARG A 195 1.86 -11.82 3.32
C ARG A 195 0.95 -11.51 4.51
N PHE A 196 0.59 -12.54 5.27
CA PHE A 196 -0.46 -12.41 6.27
C PHE A 196 0.06 -11.86 7.60
N THR A 197 1.39 -11.71 7.76
CA THR A 197 2.01 -11.03 8.90
C THR A 197 2.45 -9.61 8.57
N TRP A 198 3.51 -9.47 7.79
CA TRP A 198 4.20 -8.19 7.63
C TRP A 198 3.61 -7.34 6.50
N MET A 199 3.23 -7.93 5.36
CA MET A 199 2.61 -7.18 4.27
C MET A 199 1.27 -6.55 4.69
N THR A 200 0.38 -7.31 5.33
CA THR A 200 -0.90 -6.79 5.87
C THR A 200 -0.66 -5.72 6.93
N THR A 201 0.37 -5.87 7.76
CA THR A 201 0.80 -4.84 8.71
C THR A 201 1.25 -3.57 7.99
N CYS A 202 2.12 -3.67 6.98
CA CYS A 202 2.58 -2.54 6.19
C CYS A 202 1.41 -1.82 5.51
N LEU A 203 0.50 -2.53 4.85
CA LEU A 203 -0.67 -1.94 4.20
C LEU A 203 -1.60 -1.23 5.21
N PHE A 204 -1.76 -1.78 6.41
CA PHE A 204 -2.55 -1.16 7.47
C PHE A 204 -1.88 0.10 8.03
N ILE A 205 -0.57 0.04 8.30
CA ILE A 205 0.21 1.21 8.73
C ILE A 205 0.16 2.30 7.66
N TYR A 206 0.25 1.92 6.39
CA TYR A 206 0.18 2.84 5.27
C TYR A 206 -1.16 3.55 5.19
N MET A 207 -2.26 2.78 5.22
CA MET A 207 -3.62 3.31 5.24
C MET A 207 -3.77 4.35 6.37
N LEU A 208 -3.38 3.98 7.59
CA LEU A 208 -3.36 4.89 8.73
C LEU A 208 -2.47 6.12 8.46
N ALA A 209 -1.28 5.92 7.92
CA ALA A 209 -0.34 6.99 7.63
C ALA A 209 -0.75 7.93 6.51
N GLU A 210 -1.86 7.69 5.81
CA GLU A 210 -2.31 8.48 4.69
C GLU A 210 -3.59 9.24 4.96
N HIS A 211 -4.48 8.67 5.76
CA HIS A 211 -5.79 9.22 6.04
C HIS A 211 -6.11 9.33 7.54
N TYR A 212 -5.18 8.96 8.44
CA TYR A 212 -5.33 9.31 9.85
C TYR A 212 -5.05 10.80 10.02
N LEU A 213 -6.13 11.58 9.99
CA LEU A 213 -6.15 12.96 10.43
C LEU A 213 -6.84 13.03 11.80
N PRO A 214 -6.29 13.83 12.75
CA PRO A 214 -6.98 14.10 13.99
C PRO A 214 -8.31 14.82 13.79
N GLU A 215 -9.32 14.36 14.51
CA GLU A 215 -10.65 14.97 14.49
C GLU A 215 -10.67 16.29 15.28
N GLU A 216 -10.93 17.38 14.57
CA GLU A 216 -12.02 18.35 14.82
C GLU A 216 -12.07 19.31 13.59
N GLY A 217 -13.24 19.43 12.93
CA GLY A 217 -13.42 20.33 11.77
C GLY A 217 -13.16 19.69 10.40
N TYR A 218 -13.84 18.57 10.09
CA TYR A 218 -13.78 17.94 8.77
C TYR A 218 -14.36 18.89 7.72
N ASP A 219 -13.50 19.61 7.03
CA ASP A 219 -13.88 20.41 5.87
C ASP A 219 -13.91 19.50 4.64
N PHE A 220 -15.13 19.22 4.16
CA PHE A 220 -15.35 18.39 2.98
C PHE A 220 -14.73 18.99 1.71
N ASP A 221 -14.49 20.30 1.72
CA ASP A 221 -13.91 21.02 0.60
C ASP A 221 -12.37 21.13 0.69
N ASP A 222 -11.73 20.67 1.78
CA ASP A 222 -10.27 20.74 1.93
C ASP A 222 -9.55 19.72 1.03
N PRO A 223 -8.78 20.18 0.03
CA PRO A 223 -8.00 19.30 -0.84
C PRO A 223 -6.77 18.68 -0.15
N PHE A 224 -6.37 19.16 1.04
CA PHE A 224 -5.19 18.72 1.79
C PHE A 224 -5.48 17.70 2.90
N ARG A 225 -6.65 17.06 2.85
CA ARG A 225 -7.14 16.07 3.83
C ARG A 225 -6.42 14.70 3.84
N THR A 226 -5.41 14.52 3.01
CA THR A 226 -4.50 13.37 3.11
C THR A 226 -3.10 13.89 3.38
N ARG A 227 -2.18 13.00 3.76
CA ARG A 227 -0.85 13.42 4.22
C ARG A 227 0.27 12.83 3.39
N GLU A 228 1.39 13.52 3.39
CA GLU A 228 2.66 13.01 2.91
C GLU A 228 3.45 12.31 4.00
N VAL A 229 4.05 11.17 3.67
CA VAL A 229 5.04 10.50 4.50
C VAL A 229 6.41 10.62 3.84
N ILE A 230 7.26 11.47 4.40
CA ILE A 230 8.67 11.57 4.02
C ILE A 230 9.38 10.35 4.59
N GLN A 231 9.72 9.40 3.74
CA GLN A 231 10.35 8.15 4.15
C GLN A 231 11.72 8.39 4.77
N SER A 232 12.01 7.70 5.87
CA SER A 232 13.37 7.52 6.36
C SER A 232 14.04 6.31 5.70
N TRP A 233 15.35 6.18 5.85
CA TRP A 233 16.08 4.98 5.42
C TRP A 233 15.52 3.69 6.05
N PHE A 234 14.98 3.79 7.28
CA PHE A 234 14.36 2.68 7.98
C PHE A 234 13.04 2.28 7.31
N ASP A 235 12.21 3.28 6.97
CA ASP A 235 10.96 3.05 6.25
C ASP A 235 11.24 2.42 4.89
N ALA A 236 12.27 2.90 4.19
CA ALA A 236 12.69 2.38 2.89
C ALA A 236 13.09 0.89 2.93
N LEU A 237 13.68 0.44 4.03
CA LEU A 237 14.08 -0.96 4.16
C LEU A 237 12.91 -1.86 4.59
N PHE A 238 12.12 -1.42 5.58
CA PHE A 238 11.26 -2.33 6.32
C PHE A 238 9.77 -2.12 6.14
N VAL A 239 9.31 -0.94 5.70
CA VAL A 239 7.88 -0.65 5.58
C VAL A 239 7.51 -0.45 4.12
N MET A 240 8.20 0.48 3.45
CA MET A 240 7.97 0.80 2.05
C MET A 240 9.24 1.40 1.43
N PRO A 241 9.94 0.72 0.50
CA PRO A 241 11.13 1.19 -0.20
C PRO A 241 10.96 2.32 -1.19
N HIS A 242 9.80 2.41 -1.81
CA HIS A 242 9.56 3.39 -2.87
C HIS A 242 8.33 4.19 -2.47
N GLY A 243 8.59 5.38 -1.94
CA GLY A 243 7.61 6.35 -1.44
C GLY A 243 6.47 6.58 -2.41
N HIS A 244 5.27 6.60 -1.87
CA HIS A 244 4.07 7.07 -2.54
C HIS A 244 3.72 8.41 -1.91
N TRP A 245 3.79 9.48 -2.71
CA TRP A 245 3.43 10.81 -2.26
C TRP A 245 1.91 10.95 -2.34
N HIS A 246 1.23 10.49 -1.28
CA HIS A 246 -0.21 10.25 -1.33
C HIS A 246 -1.05 11.51 -1.50
N LEU A 247 -0.73 12.56 -0.75
CA LEU A 247 -1.40 13.84 -0.92
C LEU A 247 -1.19 14.38 -2.33
N THR A 248 0.04 14.34 -2.83
CA THR A 248 0.36 14.70 -4.21
C THR A 248 -0.45 13.90 -5.22
N HIS A 249 -0.60 12.59 -4.99
CA HIS A 249 -1.44 11.72 -5.82
C HIS A 249 -2.92 12.10 -5.75
N HIS A 250 -3.46 12.41 -4.57
CA HIS A 250 -4.84 12.88 -4.43
C HIS A 250 -5.11 14.19 -5.18
N LEU A 251 -4.14 15.10 -5.19
CA LEU A 251 -4.24 16.36 -5.94
C LEU A 251 -4.11 16.14 -7.45
N PHE A 252 -3.31 15.16 -7.89
CA PHE A 252 -3.05 14.87 -9.30
C PHE A 252 -3.04 13.36 -9.60
N PRO A 253 -4.21 12.67 -9.55
CA PRO A 253 -4.28 11.20 -9.67
C PRO A 253 -3.94 10.68 -11.06
N SER A 254 -3.74 11.57 -12.03
CA SER A 254 -3.25 11.24 -13.38
C SER A 254 -1.73 11.10 -13.45
N VAL A 255 -0.99 11.50 -12.41
CA VAL A 255 0.47 11.42 -12.38
C VAL A 255 0.88 10.04 -11.85
N PRO A 256 1.63 9.24 -12.63
CA PRO A 256 2.07 7.92 -12.19
C PRO A 256 3.06 8.00 -11.04
N PHE A 257 3.15 6.95 -10.22
CA PHE A 257 3.92 6.94 -8.98
C PHE A 257 5.38 7.39 -9.15
N HIS A 258 6.01 6.99 -10.26
CA HIS A 258 7.40 7.32 -10.57
C HIS A 258 7.64 8.81 -10.88
N ASN A 259 6.59 9.59 -11.16
CA ASN A 259 6.65 11.04 -11.35
C ASN A 259 6.11 11.83 -10.15
N LEU A 260 5.50 11.18 -9.14
CA LEU A 260 4.95 11.87 -7.98
C LEU A 260 5.99 12.68 -7.21
N GLY A 261 7.24 12.21 -7.13
CA GLY A 261 8.32 12.98 -6.49
C GLY A 261 8.61 14.30 -7.20
N ARG A 262 8.53 14.31 -8.54
CA ARG A 262 8.68 15.52 -9.36
C ARG A 262 7.47 16.42 -9.22
N ALA A 263 6.26 15.86 -9.24
CA ALA A 263 5.03 16.63 -9.01
C ALA A 263 5.04 17.32 -7.64
N ARG A 264 5.46 16.61 -6.60
CA ARG A 264 5.63 17.16 -5.26
C ARG A 264 6.65 18.31 -5.22
N ALA A 265 7.79 18.14 -5.88
CA ALA A 265 8.81 19.20 -5.94
C ALA A 265 8.28 20.47 -6.63
N GLU A 266 7.44 20.33 -7.66
CA GLU A 266 6.74 21.46 -8.27
C GLU A 266 5.71 22.08 -7.30
N LEU A 267 4.92 21.26 -6.60
CA LEU A 267 3.94 21.73 -5.62
C LEU A 267 4.55 22.51 -4.46
N GLN A 268 5.75 22.15 -4.04
CA GLN A 268 6.48 22.87 -2.99
C GLN A 268 6.83 24.33 -3.36
N ARG A 269 6.65 24.75 -4.62
CA ARG A 269 6.77 26.15 -5.03
C ARG A 269 5.51 26.97 -4.74
N SER A 270 4.38 26.34 -4.46
CA SER A 270 3.12 26.99 -4.13
C SER A 270 3.04 27.29 -2.64
N GLU A 271 2.88 28.56 -2.26
CA GLU A 271 2.67 28.98 -0.87
C GLU A 271 1.48 28.25 -0.23
N ASP A 272 0.35 28.15 -0.95
CA ASP A 272 -0.86 27.45 -0.49
C ASP A 272 -0.59 25.97 -0.16
N TYR A 273 0.27 25.31 -0.93
CA TYR A 273 0.63 23.91 -0.66
C TYR A 273 1.53 23.83 0.57
N VAL A 274 2.54 24.69 0.67
CA VAL A 274 3.50 24.67 1.79
C VAL A 274 2.83 24.98 3.13
N GLU A 275 1.83 25.85 3.13
CA GLU A 275 1.11 26.25 4.34
C GLU A 275 0.12 25.17 4.82
N ASN A 276 -0.57 24.51 3.88
CA ASN A 276 -1.69 23.62 4.19
C ASN A 276 -1.37 22.13 4.10
N ALA A 277 -0.40 21.70 3.29
CA ALA A 277 -0.07 20.29 3.14
C ALA A 277 0.50 19.69 4.45
N TYR A 278 -0.12 18.60 4.91
CA TYR A 278 0.39 17.86 6.05
C TYR A 278 1.49 16.89 5.61
N ALA A 279 2.68 16.99 6.22
CA ALA A 279 3.77 16.04 6.02
C ALA A 279 4.35 15.55 7.34
N ILE A 280 4.71 14.27 7.39
CA ILE A 280 5.43 13.67 8.53
C ILE A 280 6.65 12.91 8.05
N ARG A 281 7.70 12.86 8.88
CA ARG A 281 8.87 12.05 8.60
C ARG A 281 8.72 10.65 9.18
N GLY A 282 8.57 9.67 8.32
CA GLY A 282 8.58 8.24 8.60
C GLY A 282 7.34 7.66 9.29
N TYR A 283 7.08 6.38 9.02
CA TYR A 283 5.87 5.69 9.47
C TYR A 283 5.86 5.49 10.98
N HIS A 284 7.03 5.37 11.62
CA HIS A 284 7.14 5.28 13.07
C HIS A 284 6.56 6.53 13.77
N ASN A 285 6.76 7.73 13.22
CA ASN A 285 6.21 8.96 13.80
C ASN A 285 4.69 9.05 13.62
N VAL A 286 4.14 8.47 12.56
CA VAL A 286 2.68 8.29 12.42
C VAL A 286 2.14 7.45 13.57
N LEU A 287 2.78 6.30 13.85
CA LEU A 287 2.35 5.44 14.95
C LEU A 287 2.45 6.17 16.29
N VAL A 288 3.53 6.92 16.53
CA VAL A 288 3.65 7.75 17.74
C VAL A 288 2.49 8.74 17.82
N GLU A 289 2.17 9.47 16.76
CA GLU A 289 1.04 10.39 16.71
C GLU A 289 -0.29 9.71 17.05
N VAL A 290 -0.56 8.56 16.43
CA VAL A 290 -1.78 7.76 16.65
C VAL A 290 -1.90 7.27 18.09
N PHE A 291 -0.82 6.72 18.67
CA PHE A 291 -0.86 6.12 20.00
C PHE A 291 -0.78 7.14 21.14
N THR A 292 -0.09 8.27 20.90
CA THR A 292 0.05 9.34 21.89
C THR A 292 -1.02 10.42 21.78
N ARG A 293 -1.73 10.50 20.65
CA ARG A 293 -2.61 11.63 20.28
C ARG A 293 -1.92 12.99 20.31
N LYS A 294 -0.59 13.01 20.14
CA LYS A 294 0.19 14.23 20.04
C LYS A 294 0.56 14.46 18.58
N HIS A 295 0.07 15.56 18.01
CA HIS A 295 0.42 15.96 16.66
C HIS A 295 1.88 16.36 16.59
N ARG A 296 2.62 15.66 15.72
CA ARG A 296 4.02 15.97 15.42
C ARG A 296 4.20 16.51 13.99
N GLY A 297 3.14 16.53 13.17
CA GLY A 297 3.22 16.97 11.79
C GLY A 297 2.60 18.34 11.56
N LYS A 298 3.40 19.36 11.71
CA LYS A 298 3.63 20.31 10.63
C LYS A 298 5.14 20.45 10.61
N ILE A 299 5.79 20.12 9.50
CA ILE A 299 7.18 20.52 9.27
C ILE A 299 7.09 21.70 8.31
N PRO A 300 6.99 22.95 8.80
CA PRO A 300 7.02 24.12 7.93
C PRO A 300 8.35 24.11 7.17
N GLY A 301 8.30 24.23 5.84
CA GLY A 301 9.52 24.31 5.04
C GLY A 301 10.37 23.03 5.00
N ALA A 302 9.78 21.84 4.87
CA ALA A 302 10.49 20.59 4.55
C ALA A 302 11.11 20.57 3.12
N ALA A 303 11.66 21.72 2.71
CA ALA A 303 12.47 21.98 1.53
C ALA A 303 13.91 21.43 1.66
N THR A 304 14.26 20.75 2.75
CA THR A 304 15.56 20.09 2.84
C THR A 304 15.43 18.64 2.38
N VAL A 305 15.58 18.48 1.06
CA VAL A 305 16.30 17.41 0.36
C VAL A 305 16.30 16.05 1.07
N VAL A 306 15.66 15.06 0.45
CA VAL A 306 16.19 13.70 0.47
C VAL A 306 16.50 13.38 -1.00
N PRO A 307 17.75 13.05 -1.35
CA PRO A 307 18.12 12.69 -2.71
C PRO A 307 17.40 11.43 -3.20
#